data_AF-A0A1Z9C7J7-F1
#
_entry.id   AF-A0A1Z9C7J7-F1
#
_cell.length_a   1.000
_cell.length_b   1.000
_cell.length_c   1.000
_cell.angle_alpha   90.00
_cell.angle_beta   90.00
_cell.angle_gamma   90.00
#
_symmetry.space_group_name_H-M   'P 1'
#
loop_
_entity.id
_entity.type
_entity.pdbx_description
1 polymer ?
#
loop_
_entity_poly.entity_id
_entity_poly.type
_entity_poly.pdbx_seq_one_letter_code
_entity_poly.pdbx_strand_id
1 'polypeptide(L)'
;MKKVLLTTTALMMLGGVATAGSSSMSGSISLTYGAWGEGTVTGGADTWTSEADLDISASSDSGSISMSGTLEIDEGATDAGPVSISIGTMTLTYDTDGIGALAAPGADGEDDDYGDYSVSYTAGTLSATYVGDEGSDDSSVALSYTAGSLTLGITAVDETENGDDGETTTMSATYTTGPYTVAVSADDADPQAWDASV
;
A
#
# COMPACT_ATOMS: atom_id res chain seq x y z
N MET A 1 -17.37 -16.22 -33.98
CA MET A 1 -16.13 -17.03 -34.01
C MET A 1 -15.82 -17.45 -32.57
N LYS A 2 -15.21 -18.62 -32.35
CA LYS A 2 -14.78 -19.02 -30.99
C LYS A 2 -13.67 -18.07 -30.55
N LYS A 3 -13.82 -17.49 -29.36
CA LYS A 3 -12.85 -16.58 -28.76
C LYS A 3 -11.73 -17.41 -28.11
N VAL A 4 -10.48 -16.95 -28.23
CA VAL A 4 -9.28 -17.65 -27.72
C VAL A 4 -8.43 -16.65 -26.94
N LEU A 5 -8.16 -16.95 -25.67
CA LEU A 5 -7.13 -16.30 -24.85
C LEU A 5 -6.02 -17.33 -24.64
N LEU A 6 -4.78 -16.95 -24.97
CA LEU A 6 -3.62 -17.79 -24.73
C LEU A 6 -2.64 -17.03 -23.84
N THR A 7 -2.65 -17.35 -22.55
CA THR A 7 -1.74 -16.79 -21.55
C THR A 7 -0.73 -17.86 -21.14
N THR A 8 0.56 -17.52 -21.16
CA THR A 8 1.63 -18.38 -20.63
C THR A 8 2.43 -17.60 -19.60
N THR A 9 2.39 -18.05 -18.35
CA THR A 9 3.26 -17.53 -17.28
C THR A 9 4.52 -18.39 -17.20
N ALA A 10 5.70 -17.77 -17.23
CA ALA A 10 6.97 -18.45 -17.08
C ALA A 10 7.65 -18.00 -15.78
N LEU A 11 8.02 -18.97 -14.92
CA LEU A 11 8.90 -18.72 -13.79
C LEU A 11 10.36 -18.82 -14.25
N MET A 12 11.07 -17.70 -14.26
CA MET A 12 12.49 -17.64 -14.63
C MET A 12 13.35 -17.74 -13.36
N MET A 13 13.96 -18.91 -13.11
CA MET A 13 14.96 -19.04 -12.05
C MET A 13 16.32 -18.57 -12.57
N LEU A 14 16.83 -17.44 -12.06
CA LEU A 14 18.16 -16.96 -12.41
C LEU A 14 19.25 -17.76 -11.71
N GLY A 15 19.93 -18.62 -12.47
CA GLY A 15 21.30 -18.99 -12.15
C GLY A 15 22.23 -17.83 -12.53
N GLY A 16 22.81 -17.14 -11.54
CA GLY A 16 23.98 -16.29 -11.78
C GLY A 16 23.97 -14.85 -11.27
N VAL A 17 22.93 -14.36 -10.58
CA VAL A 17 23.04 -13.06 -9.89
C VAL A 17 23.69 -13.29 -8.53
N ALA A 18 24.91 -12.78 -8.34
CA ALA A 18 25.50 -12.69 -7.02
C ALA A 18 24.85 -11.50 -6.29
N THR A 19 23.71 -11.73 -5.65
CA THR A 19 23.11 -10.76 -4.72
C THR A 19 23.51 -11.11 -3.29
N ALA A 20 23.49 -10.12 -2.39
CA ALA A 20 23.65 -10.36 -0.95
C ALA A 20 22.34 -10.86 -0.30
N GLY A 21 21.33 -11.25 -1.08
CA GLY A 21 20.06 -11.78 -0.59
C GLY A 21 19.35 -12.66 -1.61
N SER A 22 18.02 -12.59 -1.70
CA SER A 22 17.23 -13.40 -2.64
C SER A 22 16.73 -12.54 -3.79
N SER A 23 16.63 -13.09 -4.99
CA SER A 23 15.99 -12.41 -6.12
C SER A 23 15.08 -13.39 -6.86
N SER A 24 13.91 -12.94 -7.26
CA SER A 24 13.01 -13.72 -8.11
C SER A 24 12.53 -12.88 -9.29
N MET A 25 12.27 -13.55 -10.41
CA MET A 25 11.71 -12.93 -11.60
C MET A 25 10.54 -13.79 -12.10
N SER A 26 9.40 -13.15 -12.36
CA SER A 26 8.27 -13.73 -13.06
C SER A 26 8.02 -12.96 -14.34
N GLY A 27 7.55 -13.63 -15.38
CA GLY A 27 7.14 -12.95 -16.59
C GLY A 27 5.93 -13.62 -17.21
N SER A 28 5.21 -12.81 -17.97
CA SER A 28 3.94 -13.11 -18.58
C SER A 28 4.01 -12.70 -20.05
N ILE A 29 3.46 -13.53 -20.95
CA ILE A 29 3.23 -13.14 -22.33
C ILE A 29 1.79 -13.50 -22.68
N SER A 30 1.08 -12.50 -23.19
CA SER A 30 -0.34 -12.54 -23.55
C SER A 30 -0.50 -12.18 -25.04
N LEU A 31 -1.38 -12.90 -25.73
CA LEU A 31 -1.85 -12.53 -27.06
C LEU A 31 -3.38 -12.68 -27.06
N THR A 32 -4.06 -11.55 -27.19
CA THR A 32 -5.51 -11.47 -27.12
C THR A 32 -6.07 -11.12 -28.49
N TYR A 33 -7.14 -11.81 -28.89
CA TYR A 33 -7.93 -11.46 -30.07
C TYR A 33 -9.37 -11.18 -29.68
N GLY A 34 -9.84 -9.98 -30.03
CA GLY A 34 -11.22 -9.56 -29.88
C GLY A 34 -11.34 -8.21 -29.20
N ALA A 35 -12.50 -7.57 -29.38
CA ALA A 35 -12.85 -6.35 -28.66
C ALA A 35 -13.80 -6.69 -27.51
N TRP A 36 -13.23 -6.88 -26.33
CA TRP A 36 -13.98 -7.10 -25.09
C TRP A 36 -14.43 -5.73 -24.59
N GLY A 37 -15.73 -5.44 -24.70
CA GLY A 37 -16.28 -4.24 -24.06
C GLY A 37 -16.11 -4.35 -22.55
N GLU A 38 -15.84 -3.24 -21.88
CA GLU A 38 -15.70 -3.16 -20.43
C GLU A 38 -16.95 -2.51 -19.81
N GLY A 39 -17.53 -3.14 -18.78
CA GLY A 39 -18.76 -2.66 -18.15
C GLY A 39 -19.90 -2.43 -19.15
N THR A 40 -20.36 -1.19 -19.29
CA THR A 40 -21.40 -0.78 -20.23
C THR A 40 -20.87 -0.35 -21.61
N VAL A 41 -19.56 -0.30 -21.81
CA VAL A 41 -18.93 0.08 -23.08
C VAL A 41 -19.06 -1.07 -24.07
N THR A 42 -19.65 -0.80 -25.23
CA THR A 42 -19.76 -1.82 -26.29
C THR A 42 -18.39 -2.04 -26.92
N GLY A 43 -17.97 -3.30 -27.04
CA GLY A 43 -16.71 -3.66 -27.69
C GLY A 43 -16.63 -3.13 -29.13
N GLY A 44 -15.45 -2.62 -29.50
CA GLY A 44 -15.12 -2.15 -30.84
C GLY A 44 -14.92 -3.28 -31.87
N ALA A 45 -14.07 -3.04 -32.88
CA ALA A 45 -13.74 -4.05 -33.88
C ALA A 45 -12.72 -5.06 -33.33
N ASP A 46 -12.92 -6.36 -33.62
CA ASP A 46 -11.98 -7.41 -33.22
C ASP A 46 -10.57 -7.10 -33.76
N THR A 47 -9.61 -6.94 -32.86
CA THR A 47 -8.19 -6.71 -33.17
C THR A 47 -7.32 -7.69 -32.39
N TRP A 48 -6.07 -7.84 -32.81
CA TRP A 48 -5.04 -8.50 -32.03
C TRP A 48 -4.36 -7.48 -31.13
N THR A 49 -4.21 -7.81 -29.86
CA THR A 49 -3.34 -7.12 -28.89
C THR A 49 -2.37 -8.14 -28.30
N SER A 50 -1.15 -7.71 -28.01
CA SER A 50 -0.13 -8.55 -27.38
C SER A 50 0.45 -7.81 -26.21
N GLU A 51 0.75 -8.56 -25.16
CA GLU A 51 1.29 -8.06 -23.90
C GLU A 51 2.46 -8.94 -23.43
N ALA A 52 3.43 -8.34 -22.74
CA ALA A 52 4.66 -8.95 -22.24
C ALA A 52 5.17 -8.23 -20.98
N ASP A 53 4.98 -8.89 -19.85
CA ASP A 53 5.31 -8.35 -18.52
C ASP A 53 6.53 -9.05 -17.92
N LEU A 54 7.30 -8.30 -17.14
CA LEU A 54 8.37 -8.84 -16.31
C LEU A 54 8.34 -8.19 -14.92
N ASP A 55 8.12 -9.02 -13.91
CA ASP A 55 8.27 -8.64 -12.50
C ASP A 55 9.61 -9.10 -11.98
N ILE A 56 10.25 -8.23 -11.22
CA ILE A 56 11.52 -8.49 -10.55
C ILE A 56 11.32 -8.13 -9.09
N SER A 57 11.61 -9.06 -8.19
CA SER A 57 11.72 -8.78 -6.77
C SER A 57 13.12 -9.11 -6.29
N ALA A 58 13.67 -8.24 -5.45
CA ALA A 58 14.99 -8.44 -4.88
C ALA A 58 14.96 -8.15 -3.39
N SER A 59 15.73 -8.92 -2.64
CA SER A 59 16.07 -8.67 -1.24
C SER A 59 17.57 -8.75 -1.02
N SER A 60 18.04 -8.06 0.02
CA SER A 60 19.41 -8.11 0.50
C SER A 60 19.41 -8.09 2.02
N ASP A 61 20.19 -8.98 2.64
CA ASP A 61 20.30 -9.06 4.09
C ASP A 61 21.77 -8.91 4.50
N SER A 62 22.06 -7.92 5.36
CA SER A 62 23.39 -7.72 5.93
C SER A 62 23.29 -7.53 7.45
N GLY A 63 23.57 -8.61 8.19
CA GLY A 63 23.52 -8.59 9.65
C GLY A 63 22.10 -8.33 10.15
N SER A 64 21.86 -7.16 10.73
CA SER A 64 20.56 -6.74 11.28
C SER A 64 19.72 -5.90 10.32
N ILE A 65 20.19 -5.66 9.09
CA ILE A 65 19.50 -4.85 8.09
C ILE A 65 19.01 -5.75 6.96
N SER A 66 17.71 -5.68 6.67
CA SER A 66 17.11 -6.27 5.48
C SER A 66 16.59 -5.17 4.56
N MET A 67 16.70 -5.37 3.26
CA MET A 67 16.18 -4.47 2.24
C MET A 67 15.41 -5.28 1.20
N SER A 68 14.32 -4.74 0.67
CA SER A 68 13.57 -5.31 -0.45
C SER A 68 13.02 -4.24 -1.38
N GLY A 69 12.75 -4.62 -2.62
CA GLY A 69 12.04 -3.79 -3.59
C GLY A 69 11.60 -4.59 -4.82
N THR A 70 10.75 -3.98 -5.63
CA THR A 70 10.24 -4.57 -6.86
C THR A 70 10.42 -3.62 -8.05
N LEU A 71 10.51 -4.20 -9.24
CA LEU A 71 10.49 -3.49 -10.51
C LEU A 71 9.61 -4.29 -11.46
N GLU A 72 8.64 -3.61 -12.05
CA GLU A 72 7.80 -4.11 -13.12
C GLU A 72 8.21 -3.42 -14.43
N ILE A 73 8.29 -4.22 -15.49
CA ILE A 73 8.51 -3.76 -16.85
C ILE A 73 7.35 -4.25 -17.69
N ASP A 74 6.55 -3.30 -18.17
CA ASP A 74 5.39 -3.50 -19.02
C ASP A 74 5.58 -2.73 -20.36
N GLU A 75 4.79 -3.06 -21.39
CA GLU A 75 4.76 -2.36 -22.67
C GLU A 75 4.39 -0.88 -22.58
N GLY A 76 3.71 -0.47 -21.51
CA GLY A 76 3.28 0.92 -21.29
C GLY A 76 4.29 1.76 -20.52
N ALA A 77 4.98 1.17 -19.54
CA ALA A 77 5.84 1.88 -18.60
C ALA A 77 6.78 0.92 -17.83
N THR A 78 7.74 1.52 -17.13
CA THR A 78 8.44 0.85 -16.03
C THR A 78 7.86 1.36 -14.74
N ASP A 79 7.45 0.46 -13.85
CA ASP A 79 6.93 0.83 -12.54
C ASP A 79 7.82 0.25 -11.44
N ALA A 80 8.22 1.10 -10.50
CA ALA A 80 9.07 0.72 -9.39
C ALA A 80 8.18 0.66 -8.15
N GLY A 81 7.89 -0.55 -7.67
CA GLY A 81 7.14 -0.71 -6.44
C GLY A 81 7.97 -0.34 -5.19
N PRO A 82 7.38 -0.51 -4.00
CA PRO A 82 7.92 0.05 -2.77
C PRO A 82 9.29 -0.51 -2.43
N VAL A 83 10.20 0.37 -2.01
CA VAL A 83 11.49 0.00 -1.43
C VAL A 83 11.36 0.00 0.10
N SER A 84 11.62 -1.13 0.73
CA SER A 84 11.57 -1.28 2.19
C SER A 84 12.95 -1.61 2.77
N ILE A 85 13.30 -0.96 3.88
CA ILE A 85 14.51 -1.19 4.67
C ILE A 85 14.10 -1.45 6.11
N SER A 86 14.40 -2.63 6.64
CA SER A 86 14.08 -2.98 8.03
C SER A 86 15.32 -3.20 8.88
N ILE A 87 15.29 -2.67 10.11
CA ILE A 87 16.27 -2.92 11.16
C ILE A 87 15.58 -3.30 12.47
N GLY A 88 15.67 -4.58 12.84
CA GLY A 88 15.03 -5.09 14.06
C GLY A 88 13.51 -4.85 14.06
N THR A 89 13.05 -3.88 14.85
CA THR A 89 11.63 -3.53 15.02
C THR A 89 11.19 -2.33 14.18
N MET A 90 12.10 -1.70 13.42
CA MET A 90 11.81 -0.51 12.62
C MET A 90 11.89 -0.83 11.14
N THR A 91 10.95 -0.32 10.36
CA THR A 91 10.92 -0.44 8.89
C THR A 91 10.69 0.94 8.28
N LEU A 92 11.58 1.35 7.39
CA LEU A 92 11.39 2.46 6.47
C LEU A 92 10.86 1.90 5.16
N THR A 93 9.81 2.49 4.62
CA THR A 93 9.33 2.21 3.25
C THR A 93 9.31 3.52 2.48
N TYR A 94 9.71 3.48 1.21
CA TYR A 94 9.52 4.55 0.24
C TYR A 94 8.76 4.00 -0.96
N ASP A 95 7.74 4.70 -1.41
CA ASP A 95 6.99 4.42 -2.63
C ASP A 95 6.38 5.72 -3.12
N THR A 96 6.59 6.08 -4.39
CA THR A 96 6.16 7.40 -4.88
C THR A 96 4.66 7.46 -4.96
N ASP A 97 4.04 8.37 -4.21
CA ASP A 97 2.58 8.50 -4.09
C ASP A 97 1.89 7.14 -3.85
N GLY A 98 2.50 6.26 -3.03
CA GLY A 98 2.09 4.85 -2.91
C GLY A 98 1.83 4.37 -1.48
N ILE A 99 2.05 5.24 -0.49
CA ILE A 99 1.91 4.91 0.92
C ILE A 99 0.67 5.58 1.49
N GLY A 100 -0.31 4.77 1.91
CA GLY A 100 -1.54 5.28 2.48
C GLY A 100 -1.43 5.94 3.85
N ALA A 101 -2.57 6.45 4.33
CA ALA A 101 -2.78 7.37 5.47
C ALA A 101 -2.73 8.86 5.12
N LEU A 102 -2.29 9.19 3.91
CA LEU A 102 -2.50 10.47 3.24
C LEU A 102 -3.17 10.14 1.90
N ALA A 103 -4.34 10.71 1.64
CA ALA A 103 -5.13 10.36 0.45
C ALA A 103 -5.96 11.54 -0.05
N ALA A 104 -6.01 11.70 -1.38
CA ALA A 104 -6.78 12.75 -2.03
C ALA A 104 -7.82 12.13 -2.97
N PRO A 105 -8.98 12.78 -3.20
CA PRO A 105 -9.96 12.27 -4.14
C PRO A 105 -9.38 12.11 -5.55
N GLY A 106 -9.37 10.86 -6.02
CA GLY A 106 -8.91 10.48 -7.35
C GLY A 106 -9.91 10.83 -8.45
N ALA A 107 -9.45 10.75 -9.70
CA ALA A 107 -10.24 11.15 -10.87
C ALA A 107 -11.42 10.21 -11.18
N ASP A 108 -11.39 8.99 -10.64
CA ASP A 108 -12.40 7.95 -10.83
C ASP A 108 -13.40 7.84 -9.65
N GLY A 109 -13.21 8.64 -8.61
CA GLY A 109 -14.08 8.72 -7.44
C GLY A 109 -13.70 7.77 -6.31
N GLU A 110 -12.56 7.09 -6.40
CA GLU A 110 -11.87 6.50 -5.25
C GLU A 110 -10.79 7.50 -4.78
N ASP A 111 -10.34 7.39 -3.53
CA ASP A 111 -9.22 8.20 -3.02
C ASP A 111 -7.89 7.57 -3.45
N ASP A 112 -6.95 8.39 -3.92
CA ASP A 112 -5.60 8.03 -4.30
C ASP A 112 -4.66 8.34 -3.12
N ASP A 113 -3.94 7.32 -2.62
CA ASP A 113 -2.87 7.52 -1.65
C ASP A 113 -1.76 8.37 -2.27
N TYR A 114 -1.14 9.27 -1.50
CA TYR A 114 -0.03 10.11 -1.99
C TYR A 114 1.14 10.24 -1.00
N GLY A 115 1.17 9.44 0.07
CA GLY A 115 2.34 9.40 0.93
C GLY A 115 3.54 8.78 0.20
N ASP A 116 4.72 9.36 0.41
CA ASP A 116 5.96 8.93 -0.26
C ASP A 116 6.81 8.00 0.60
N TYR A 117 6.84 8.24 1.91
CA TYR A 117 7.66 7.46 2.83
C TYR A 117 6.96 7.19 4.14
N SER A 118 7.22 6.00 4.70
CA SER A 118 6.77 5.65 6.05
C SER A 118 7.88 5.12 6.92
N VAL A 119 7.81 5.45 8.20
CA VAL A 119 8.63 4.82 9.25
C VAL A 119 7.68 4.13 10.22
N SER A 120 7.72 2.80 10.21
CA SER A 120 6.97 1.98 11.15
C SER A 120 7.90 1.40 12.22
N TYR A 121 7.38 1.28 13.44
CA TYR A 121 8.03 0.66 14.57
C TYR A 121 7.05 -0.27 15.27
N THR A 122 7.44 -1.51 15.55
CA THR A 122 6.62 -2.43 16.36
C THR A 122 7.48 -3.18 17.36
N ALA A 123 7.24 -2.95 18.65
CA ALA A 123 7.92 -3.66 19.73
C ALA A 123 6.96 -4.05 20.85
N GLY A 124 6.77 -5.37 20.98
CA GLY A 124 5.90 -5.94 22.01
C GLY A 124 4.45 -5.49 21.81
N THR A 125 3.95 -4.66 22.72
CA THR A 125 2.57 -4.17 22.73
C THR A 125 2.39 -2.81 22.08
N LEU A 126 3.49 -2.15 21.68
CA LEU A 126 3.49 -0.82 21.09
C LEU A 126 3.78 -0.92 19.59
N SER A 127 2.98 -0.24 18.77
CA SER A 127 3.30 0.04 17.38
C SER A 127 3.14 1.53 17.09
N ALA A 128 4.01 2.08 16.26
CA ALA A 128 3.95 3.45 15.77
C ALA A 128 4.18 3.47 14.26
N THR A 129 3.60 4.42 13.57
CA THR A 129 3.82 4.65 12.14
C THR A 129 3.79 6.15 11.87
N TYR A 130 4.77 6.63 11.12
CA TYR A 130 4.80 7.95 10.51
C TYR A 130 4.68 7.76 9.00
N VAL A 131 3.89 8.58 8.34
CA VAL A 131 3.81 8.71 6.88
C VAL A 131 4.03 10.18 6.53
N GLY A 132 4.79 10.47 5.49
CA GLY A 132 4.96 11.82 4.97
C GLY A 132 5.02 11.82 3.45
N ASP A 133 4.71 12.98 2.89
CA ASP A 133 4.83 13.30 1.47
C ASP A 133 6.11 14.15 1.25
N GLU A 134 6.83 13.96 0.13
CA GLU A 134 7.95 14.83 -0.26
C GLU A 134 7.48 16.05 -1.08
N GLY A 135 6.27 15.97 -1.68
CA GLY A 135 5.66 17.01 -2.50
C GLY A 135 5.05 18.17 -1.71
N SER A 136 4.69 17.93 -0.46
CA SER A 136 4.04 18.86 0.47
C SER A 136 4.63 18.76 1.89
N ASP A 137 4.02 19.46 2.84
CA ASP A 137 4.34 19.33 4.28
C ASP A 137 3.38 18.32 4.98
N ASP A 138 2.55 17.59 4.21
CA ASP A 138 1.51 16.70 4.72
C ASP A 138 2.11 15.45 5.38
N SER A 139 1.49 15.02 6.50
CA SER A 139 1.98 13.89 7.28
C SER A 139 0.91 13.23 8.15
N SER A 140 1.17 11.97 8.51
CA SER A 140 0.31 11.21 9.41
C SER A 140 1.14 10.49 10.48
N VAL A 141 0.63 10.45 11.71
CA VAL A 141 1.23 9.74 12.84
C VAL A 141 0.20 8.86 13.50
N ALA A 142 0.44 7.55 13.50
CA ALA A 142 -0.36 6.58 14.22
C ALA A 142 0.44 5.94 15.37
N LEU A 143 -0.20 5.74 16.51
CA LEU A 143 0.33 5.03 17.67
C LEU A 143 -0.73 4.08 18.22
N SER A 144 -0.37 2.82 18.44
CA SER A 144 -1.25 1.81 19.04
C SER A 144 -0.56 1.09 20.20
N TYR A 145 -1.34 0.83 21.24
CA TYR A 145 -0.92 0.10 22.42
C TYR A 145 -1.94 -0.98 22.77
N THR A 146 -1.51 -2.24 22.84
CA THR A 146 -2.37 -3.37 23.19
C THR A 146 -1.89 -4.12 24.44
N ALA A 147 -2.64 -4.03 25.53
CA ALA A 147 -2.38 -4.74 26.78
C ALA A 147 -3.51 -5.71 27.13
N GLY A 148 -3.31 -6.98 26.79
CA GLY A 148 -4.28 -8.04 27.06
C GLY A 148 -5.58 -7.78 26.31
N SER A 149 -6.66 -7.48 27.04
CA SER A 149 -7.97 -7.18 26.48
C SER A 149 -8.17 -5.72 26.04
N LEU A 150 -7.24 -4.83 26.36
CA LEU A 150 -7.32 -3.40 26.06
C LEU A 150 -6.45 -3.06 24.85
N THR A 151 -7.02 -2.35 23.89
CA THR A 151 -6.31 -1.70 22.79
C THR A 151 -6.61 -0.19 22.82
N LEU A 152 -5.58 0.63 22.72
CA LEU A 152 -5.65 2.08 22.60
C LEU A 152 -5.01 2.47 21.26
N GLY A 153 -5.61 3.43 20.57
CA GLY A 153 -5.08 3.98 19.33
C GLY A 153 -5.20 5.50 19.29
N ILE A 154 -4.23 6.15 18.67
CA ILE A 154 -4.32 7.54 18.22
C ILE A 154 -3.74 7.64 16.82
N THR A 155 -4.43 8.38 15.95
CA THR A 155 -3.94 8.78 14.63
C THR A 155 -4.12 10.28 14.54
N ALA A 156 -3.06 10.99 14.20
CA ALA A 156 -3.10 12.41 13.84
C ALA A 156 -2.70 12.53 12.38
N VAL A 157 -3.49 13.24 11.60
CA VAL A 157 -3.24 13.55 10.20
C VAL A 157 -3.14 15.06 10.09
N ASP A 158 -2.12 15.54 9.41
CA ASP A 158 -1.91 16.92 8.98
C ASP A 158 -1.87 16.87 7.45
N GLU A 159 -2.99 17.19 6.81
CA GLU A 159 -3.20 16.99 5.38
C GLU A 159 -3.85 18.23 4.78
N THR A 160 -3.32 18.68 3.65
CA THR A 160 -3.82 19.85 2.95
C THR A 160 -4.87 19.42 1.92
N GLU A 161 -6.13 19.28 2.33
CA GLU A 161 -7.20 18.93 1.40
C GLU A 161 -7.78 20.19 0.72
N ASN A 162 -7.77 20.22 -0.62
CA ASN A 162 -8.39 21.30 -1.41
C ASN A 162 -7.87 22.74 -1.10
N GLY A 163 -6.68 22.86 -0.52
CA GLY A 163 -6.05 24.13 -0.16
C GLY A 163 -6.48 24.71 1.19
N ASP A 164 -7.17 23.93 2.02
CA ASP A 164 -7.35 24.20 3.44
C ASP A 164 -6.49 23.19 4.23
N ASP A 165 -5.63 23.71 5.12
CA ASP A 165 -4.87 22.87 6.05
C ASP A 165 -5.86 22.18 6.99
N GLY A 166 -5.92 20.85 6.93
CA GLY A 166 -6.86 20.01 7.67
C GLY A 166 -6.12 19.10 8.64
N GLU A 167 -5.97 19.54 9.90
CA GLU A 167 -5.47 18.67 10.94
C GLU A 167 -6.62 17.91 11.62
N THR A 168 -6.52 16.58 11.66
CA THR A 168 -7.48 15.73 12.36
C THR A 168 -6.77 14.82 13.35
N THR A 169 -7.35 14.64 14.52
CA THR A 169 -6.90 13.64 15.50
C THR A 169 -8.03 12.69 15.85
N THR A 170 -7.83 11.42 15.51
CA THR A 170 -8.70 10.32 15.92
C THR A 170 -8.08 9.54 17.07
N MET A 171 -8.84 9.33 18.14
CA MET A 171 -8.47 8.46 19.27
C MET A 171 -9.45 7.29 19.36
N SER A 172 -8.96 6.11 19.75
CA SER A 172 -9.79 4.93 19.97
C SER A 172 -9.37 4.13 21.20
N ALA A 173 -10.35 3.50 21.85
CA ALA A 173 -10.14 2.57 22.94
C ALA A 173 -11.11 1.39 22.83
N THR A 174 -10.57 0.18 22.81
CA THR A 174 -11.34 -1.06 22.73
C THR A 174 -11.01 -1.95 23.91
N TYR A 175 -12.02 -2.47 24.61
CA TYR A 175 -11.86 -3.42 25.70
C TYR A 175 -12.77 -4.64 25.54
N THR A 176 -12.16 -5.83 25.47
CA THR A 176 -12.89 -7.09 25.31
C THR A 176 -12.93 -7.90 26.60
N THR A 177 -14.13 -8.21 27.08
CA THR A 177 -14.35 -9.03 28.29
C THR A 177 -15.40 -10.13 28.04
N GLY A 178 -14.93 -11.38 27.96
CA GLY A 178 -15.79 -12.50 27.60
C GLY A 178 -16.37 -12.34 26.18
N PRO A 179 -17.70 -12.40 25.98
CA PRO A 179 -18.33 -12.20 24.69
C PRO A 179 -18.60 -10.72 24.34
N TYR A 180 -18.22 -9.77 25.22
CA TYR A 180 -18.51 -8.34 25.05
C TYR A 180 -17.27 -7.58 24.61
N THR A 181 -17.43 -6.64 23.68
CA THR A 181 -16.38 -5.71 23.25
C THR A 181 -16.93 -4.31 23.34
N VAL A 182 -16.40 -3.50 24.25
CA VAL A 182 -16.72 -2.07 24.32
C VAL A 182 -15.71 -1.32 23.48
N ALA A 183 -16.17 -0.50 22.55
CA ALA A 183 -15.32 0.39 21.76
C ALA A 183 -15.79 1.83 21.92
N VAL A 184 -14.83 2.75 22.02
CA VAL A 184 -15.05 4.20 22.01
C VAL A 184 -14.08 4.81 21.00
N SER A 185 -14.57 5.72 20.17
CA SER A 185 -13.75 6.56 19.31
C SER A 185 -14.14 8.03 19.45
N ALA A 186 -13.15 8.89 19.24
CA ALA A 186 -13.29 10.33 19.20
C ALA A 186 -12.50 10.85 17.99
N ASP A 187 -13.10 11.76 17.25
CA ASP A 187 -12.52 12.41 16.08
C ASP A 187 -12.76 13.92 16.23
N ASP A 188 -11.69 14.72 16.12
CA ASP A 188 -11.78 16.17 16.23
C ASP A 188 -11.93 16.92 14.91
N ALA A 189 -12.10 16.20 13.79
CA ALA A 189 -12.57 16.78 12.53
C ALA A 189 -13.82 17.65 12.75
N ASP A 190 -14.04 18.70 11.95
CA ASP A 190 -15.23 19.56 12.07
C ASP A 190 -16.40 19.01 11.24
N PRO A 191 -17.53 18.57 11.85
CA PRO A 191 -17.88 18.66 13.26
C PRO A 191 -17.32 17.52 14.12
N GLN A 192 -16.87 17.87 15.33
CA GLN A 192 -16.31 16.90 16.27
C GLN A 192 -17.27 15.72 16.50
N ALA A 193 -16.76 14.50 16.38
CA ALA A 193 -17.52 13.27 16.47
C ALA A 193 -17.05 12.36 17.62
N TRP A 194 -18.01 11.69 18.26
CA TRP A 194 -17.76 10.67 19.28
C TRP A 194 -18.69 9.49 19.03
N ASP A 195 -18.15 8.27 19.04
CA ASP A 195 -18.92 7.04 18.91
C ASP A 195 -18.57 6.06 20.04
N ALA A 196 -19.56 5.28 20.47
CA ALA A 196 -19.41 4.22 21.45
C ALA A 196 -20.32 3.03 21.13
N SER A 197 -19.74 1.82 21.12
CA SER A 197 -20.45 0.57 20.80
C SER A 197 -20.11 -0.56 21.79
N VAL A 198 -20.98 -1.59 21.84
CA VAL A 198 -20.90 -2.77 22.71
C VAL A 198 -21.30 -4.03 21.95
#